data_AF-A0A2C9KLT7-F1
#
_entry.id   AF-A0A2C9KLT7-F1
#
_cell.length_a   1.000
_cell.length_b   1.000
_cell.length_c   1.000
_cell.angle_alpha   90.00
_cell.angle_beta   90.00
_cell.angle_gamma   90.00
#
_symmetry.space_group_name_H-M   'P 1'
#
loop_
_entity.id
_entity.type
_entity.pdbx_description
1 polymer ?
#
loop_
_entity_poly.entity_id
_entity_poly.type
_entity_poly.pdbx_seq_one_letter_code
_entity_poly.pdbx_strand_id
1 'polypeptide(L)'
;MNNLTLTNISNGLLSNLKSLRTVDISDNTISSVANDFLTGTTLDLLDLSNNVLTSVPSDAFKNSATPPKVLNLAHNKITQISSTDLKGITANRLDLSGNPITTIAGDAFDGASISYIDLSNTGLTSLPNSTEAWLKGSTSTINVHNSNWQCDCNTVWLVELLISHSNIVSPTCGANSQYPGQLLSSAAIQIRDVCKS
;
A
#
# COMPACT_ATOMS: atom_id res chain seq x y z
N MET A 1 -21.74 17.94 7.64
CA MET A 1 -21.31 18.37 8.99
C MET A 1 -19.92 17.78 9.16
N ASN A 2 -18.86 18.45 8.68
CA ASN A 2 -17.56 17.80 8.45
C ASN A 2 -16.44 18.46 9.26
N ASN A 3 -16.59 18.54 10.58
CA ASN A 3 -15.49 19.01 11.43
C ASN A 3 -15.62 18.47 12.86
N LEU A 4 -15.51 17.15 13.00
CA LEU A 4 -15.22 16.55 14.29
C LEU A 4 -13.71 16.35 14.32
N THR A 5 -12.95 17.10 15.12
CA THR A 5 -11.50 16.92 15.21
C THR A 5 -11.16 15.62 15.97
N LEU A 6 -11.52 14.48 15.39
CA LEU A 6 -11.18 13.16 15.92
C LEU A 6 -9.66 13.02 15.79
N THR A 7 -9.00 12.92 16.95
CA THR A 7 -7.55 12.76 17.04
C THR A 7 -7.16 11.32 17.34
N ASN A 8 -8.01 10.58 18.04
CA ASN A 8 -7.79 9.19 18.43
C ASN A 8 -9.09 8.40 18.33
N ILE A 9 -8.96 7.14 17.91
CA ILE A 9 -10.08 6.19 17.88
C ILE A 9 -9.92 5.23 19.06
N SER A 10 -10.92 5.18 19.95
CA SER A 10 -10.91 4.29 21.11
C SER A 10 -11.34 2.86 20.75
N ASN A 11 -10.90 1.89 21.55
CA ASN A 11 -11.34 0.50 21.43
C ASN A 11 -12.86 0.38 21.65
N GLY A 12 -13.47 -0.65 21.05
CA GLY A 12 -14.87 -1.00 21.28
C GLY A 12 -15.91 0.04 20.83
N LEU A 13 -15.50 1.16 20.22
CA LEU A 13 -16.39 2.23 19.74
C LEU A 13 -17.51 1.69 18.83
N LEU A 14 -17.18 0.66 18.03
CA LEU A 14 -18.08 0.05 17.06
C LEU A 14 -18.63 -1.32 17.49
N SER A 15 -18.26 -1.80 18.67
CA SER A 15 -18.51 -3.19 19.11
C SER A 15 -19.99 -3.60 19.15
N ASN A 16 -20.90 -2.63 19.32
CA ASN A 16 -22.35 -2.87 19.35
C ASN A 16 -23.05 -2.69 17.99
N LEU A 17 -22.32 -2.25 16.96
CA LEU A 17 -22.88 -1.91 15.65
C LEU A 17 -22.81 -3.11 14.69
N LYS A 18 -23.56 -4.18 15.00
CA LYS A 18 -23.48 -5.47 14.28
C LYS A 18 -23.84 -5.40 12.78
N SER A 19 -24.63 -4.41 12.38
CA SER A 19 -25.02 -4.18 10.98
C SER A 19 -24.12 -3.17 10.26
N LEU A 20 -23.10 -2.64 10.94
CA LEU A 20 -22.16 -1.70 10.32
C LEU A 20 -21.38 -2.42 9.20
N ARG A 21 -21.29 -1.78 8.05
CA ARG A 21 -20.55 -2.26 6.88
C ARG A 21 -19.55 -1.23 6.36
N THR A 22 -19.82 0.04 6.61
CA THR A 22 -19.01 1.15 6.12
C THR A 22 -18.69 2.06 7.30
N VAL A 23 -17.41 2.36 7.46
CA VAL A 23 -16.92 3.38 8.39
C VAL A 23 -16.14 4.38 7.58
N ASP A 24 -16.66 5.60 7.50
CA ASP A 24 -15.96 6.73 6.90
C ASP A 24 -15.60 7.72 8.02
N ILE A 25 -14.30 7.82 8.26
CA ILE A 25 -13.66 8.74 9.20
C ILE A 25 -12.47 9.40 8.52
N SER A 26 -12.58 9.57 7.21
CA SER A 26 -11.67 10.37 6.41
C SER A 26 -11.74 11.85 6.77
N ASP A 27 -10.72 12.62 6.38
CA ASP A 27 -10.66 14.08 6.58
C ASP A 27 -10.73 14.50 8.06
N ASN A 28 -9.96 13.80 8.91
CA ASN A 28 -9.82 14.12 10.32
C ASN A 28 -8.34 14.35 10.69
N THR A 29 -8.03 14.41 11.99
CA THR A 29 -6.66 14.57 12.51
C THR A 29 -6.21 13.33 13.27
N ILE A 30 -6.64 12.15 12.83
CA ILE A 30 -6.40 10.89 13.54
C ILE A 30 -4.93 10.54 13.41
N SER A 31 -4.23 10.51 14.54
CA SER A 31 -2.81 10.12 14.62
C SER A 31 -2.63 8.68 15.08
N SER A 32 -3.66 8.09 15.71
CA SER A 32 -3.63 6.70 16.16
C SER A 32 -5.02 6.06 16.14
N VAL A 33 -5.04 4.77 15.85
CA VAL A 33 -6.21 3.90 15.97
C VAL A 33 -5.93 2.89 17.05
N ALA A 34 -6.81 2.79 18.06
CA ALA A 34 -6.64 1.78 19.10
C ALA A 34 -6.63 0.37 18.51
N ASN A 35 -5.83 -0.49 19.12
CA ASN A 35 -5.88 -1.93 18.87
C ASN A 35 -7.32 -2.42 19.03
N ASP A 36 -7.68 -3.46 18.29
CA ASP A 36 -8.98 -4.12 18.43
C ASP A 36 -10.19 -3.22 18.12
N PHE A 37 -9.99 -2.08 17.45
CA PHE A 37 -11.04 -1.15 17.05
C PHE A 37 -12.20 -1.83 16.33
N LEU A 38 -11.90 -2.79 15.45
CA LEU A 38 -12.90 -3.52 14.68
C LEU A 38 -13.41 -4.82 15.33
N THR A 39 -13.12 -5.04 16.62
CA THR A 39 -13.52 -6.28 17.30
C THR A 39 -15.02 -6.51 17.22
N GLY A 40 -15.39 -7.70 16.74
CA GLY A 40 -16.79 -8.11 16.60
C GLY A 40 -17.56 -7.42 15.47
N THR A 41 -16.87 -6.65 14.61
CA THR A 41 -17.47 -6.00 13.44
C THR A 41 -17.28 -6.84 12.17
N THR A 42 -18.12 -6.55 11.17
CA THR A 42 -18.05 -7.17 9.83
C THR A 42 -18.09 -6.03 8.82
N LEU A 43 -16.96 -5.36 8.61
CA LEU A 43 -16.89 -4.22 7.69
C LEU A 43 -16.61 -4.68 6.26
N ASP A 44 -17.23 -3.99 5.31
CA ASP A 44 -16.88 -4.02 3.89
C ASP A 44 -15.87 -2.91 3.56
N LEU A 45 -15.99 -1.72 4.17
CA LEU A 45 -15.17 -0.54 3.88
C LEU A 45 -14.79 0.20 5.16
N LEU A 46 -13.49 0.48 5.31
CA LEU A 46 -12.94 1.41 6.30
C LEU A 46 -12.13 2.49 5.60
N ASP A 47 -12.60 3.74 5.69
CA ASP A 47 -11.91 4.91 5.16
C ASP A 47 -11.27 5.73 6.29
N LEU A 48 -9.93 5.75 6.27
CA LEU A 48 -9.03 6.48 7.16
C LEU A 48 -8.18 7.47 6.36
N SER A 49 -8.55 7.78 5.11
CA SER A 49 -7.79 8.69 4.26
C SER A 49 -7.77 10.12 4.79
N ASN A 50 -6.80 10.92 4.33
CA ASN A 50 -6.66 12.33 4.73
C ASN A 50 -6.62 12.52 6.25
N ASN A 51 -5.78 11.73 6.92
CA ASN A 51 -5.50 11.81 8.35
C ASN A 51 -3.99 12.01 8.58
N VAL A 52 -3.50 11.78 9.80
CA VAL A 52 -2.09 11.97 10.17
C VAL A 52 -1.45 10.70 10.73
N LEU A 53 -1.92 9.53 10.28
CA LEU A 53 -1.34 8.24 10.66
C LEU A 53 0.11 8.12 10.16
N THR A 54 1.01 7.71 11.04
CA THR A 54 2.44 7.52 10.72
C THR A 54 2.82 6.08 10.42
N SER A 55 1.89 5.14 10.63
CA SER A 55 2.06 3.71 10.37
C SER A 55 0.72 3.08 9.98
N VAL A 56 0.76 1.92 9.33
CA VAL A 56 -0.43 1.10 9.09
C VAL A 56 -0.94 0.58 10.44
N PRO A 57 -2.21 0.82 10.82
CA PRO A 57 -2.71 0.40 12.13
C PRO A 57 -3.16 -1.07 12.13
N SER A 58 -2.27 -2.00 11.78
CA SER A 58 -2.59 -3.42 11.56
C SER A 58 -3.26 -4.11 12.75
N ASP A 59 -2.85 -3.77 13.97
CA ASP A 59 -3.44 -4.28 15.22
C ASP A 59 -4.89 -3.79 15.46
N ALA A 60 -5.34 -2.72 14.79
CA ALA A 60 -6.70 -2.22 14.92
C ALA A 60 -7.75 -3.15 14.29
N PHE A 61 -7.35 -3.95 13.30
CA PHE A 61 -8.23 -4.81 12.51
C PHE A 61 -7.91 -6.31 12.60
N LYS A 62 -6.88 -6.68 13.38
CA LYS A 62 -6.47 -8.08 13.60
C LYS A 62 -7.57 -8.98 14.17
N ASN A 63 -8.40 -8.46 15.08
CA ASN A 63 -9.50 -9.18 15.72
C ASN A 63 -10.88 -8.87 15.11
N SER A 64 -10.91 -8.36 13.88
CA SER A 64 -12.17 -8.21 13.15
C SER A 64 -12.72 -9.59 12.77
N ALA A 65 -14.05 -9.79 12.88
CA ALA A 65 -14.68 -11.05 12.48
C ALA A 65 -14.53 -11.28 10.96
N THR A 66 -14.54 -10.20 10.19
CA THR A 66 -14.07 -10.17 8.80
C THR A 66 -13.23 -8.91 8.59
N PRO A 67 -12.00 -9.01 8.08
CA PRO A 67 -11.22 -7.82 7.72
C PRO A 67 -11.98 -7.00 6.65
N PRO A 68 -11.81 -5.67 6.63
CA PRO A 68 -12.46 -4.83 5.63
C PRO A 68 -12.00 -5.21 4.22
N LYS A 69 -12.95 -5.36 3.29
CA LYS A 69 -12.65 -5.63 1.88
C LYS A 69 -11.93 -4.45 1.23
N VAL A 70 -12.26 -3.23 1.65
CA VAL A 70 -11.63 -1.99 1.20
C VAL A 70 -11.07 -1.26 2.41
N LEU A 71 -9.76 -1.08 2.43
CA LEU A 71 -9.03 -0.29 3.41
C LEU A 71 -8.39 0.91 2.71
N ASN A 72 -8.89 2.11 2.99
CA ASN A 72 -8.34 3.35 2.45
C ASN A 72 -7.50 4.07 3.50
N LEU A 73 -6.19 4.14 3.28
CA LEU A 73 -5.20 4.82 4.10
C LEU A 73 -4.48 5.93 3.30
N ALA A 74 -5.05 6.34 2.16
CA ALA A 74 -4.46 7.34 1.29
C ALA A 74 -4.24 8.68 2.00
N HIS A 75 -3.24 9.45 1.55
CA HIS A 75 -2.97 10.80 2.05
C HIS A 75 -2.79 10.90 3.58
N ASN A 76 -2.09 9.93 4.17
CA ASN A 76 -1.62 9.96 5.56
C ASN A 76 -0.14 10.39 5.64
N LYS A 77 0.55 10.05 6.74
CA LYS A 77 1.97 10.34 6.99
C LYS A 77 2.80 9.06 7.16
N ILE A 78 2.36 7.95 6.55
CA ILE A 78 3.03 6.66 6.64
C ILE A 78 4.34 6.72 5.85
N THR A 79 5.47 6.46 6.50
CA THR A 79 6.81 6.58 5.88
C THR A 79 7.42 5.24 5.47
N GLN A 80 6.91 4.14 6.00
CA GLN A 80 7.43 2.80 5.74
C GLN A 80 6.34 1.75 5.91
N ILE A 81 6.52 0.60 5.26
CA ILE A 81 5.73 -0.61 5.49
C ILE A 81 6.64 -1.65 6.15
N SER A 82 6.34 -2.00 7.40
CA SER A 82 7.10 -2.97 8.19
C SER A 82 6.77 -4.42 7.81
N SER A 83 7.56 -5.37 8.34
CA SER A 83 7.35 -6.82 8.16
C SER A 83 6.02 -7.33 8.75
N THR A 84 5.36 -6.53 9.59
CA THR A 84 4.11 -6.90 10.27
C THR A 84 2.90 -6.12 9.79
N ASP A 85 3.09 -5.04 9.03
CA ASP A 85 2.00 -4.11 8.68
C ASP A 85 0.96 -4.76 7.76
N LEU A 86 1.41 -5.56 6.79
CA LEU A 86 0.55 -6.22 5.79
C LEU A 86 0.57 -7.75 5.91
N LYS A 87 1.26 -8.30 6.90
CA LYS A 87 1.41 -9.74 7.07
C LYS A 87 0.05 -10.42 7.27
N GLY A 88 -0.28 -11.37 6.38
CA GLY A 88 -1.54 -12.10 6.44
C GLY A 88 -2.80 -11.29 6.15
N ILE A 89 -2.67 -10.01 5.72
CA ILE A 89 -3.84 -9.17 5.45
C ILE A 89 -4.64 -9.74 4.26
N THR A 90 -5.96 -9.69 4.35
CA THR A 90 -6.86 -10.07 3.27
C THR A 90 -7.77 -8.90 2.92
N ALA A 91 -7.68 -8.39 1.69
CA ALA A 91 -8.47 -7.26 1.21
C ALA A 91 -8.67 -7.30 -0.31
N ASN A 92 -9.78 -6.77 -0.80
CA ASN A 92 -9.95 -6.54 -2.24
C ASN A 92 -9.17 -5.30 -2.69
N ARG A 93 -9.15 -4.25 -1.87
CA ARG A 93 -8.44 -3.00 -2.16
C ARG A 93 -7.75 -2.47 -0.90
N LEU A 94 -6.45 -2.22 -1.02
CA LEU A 94 -5.65 -1.47 -0.06
C LEU A 94 -5.12 -0.21 -0.74
N ASP A 95 -5.52 0.96 -0.26
CA ASP A 95 -5.04 2.24 -0.80
C ASP A 95 -4.06 2.89 0.17
N LEU A 96 -2.80 3.00 -0.21
CA LEU A 96 -1.72 3.67 0.52
C LEU A 96 -1.19 4.87 -0.25
N SER A 97 -1.87 5.27 -1.32
CA SER A 97 -1.41 6.33 -2.23
C SER A 97 -1.24 7.67 -1.52
N GLY A 98 -0.31 8.48 -2.02
CA GLY A 98 -0.06 9.82 -1.45
C GLY A 98 0.53 9.84 -0.03
N ASN A 99 0.99 8.69 0.49
CA ASN A 99 1.80 8.62 1.71
C ASN A 99 3.30 8.80 1.39
N PRO A 100 4.11 9.38 2.29
CA PRO A 100 5.55 9.52 2.10
C PRO A 100 6.34 8.21 2.30
N ILE A 101 5.82 7.08 1.82
CA ILE A 101 6.44 5.76 1.97
C ILE A 101 7.74 5.71 1.16
N THR A 102 8.87 5.46 1.82
CA THR A 102 10.18 5.34 1.17
C THR A 102 10.74 3.92 1.19
N THR A 103 10.24 3.07 2.09
CA THR A 103 10.75 1.70 2.29
C THR A 103 9.61 0.72 2.54
N ILE A 104 9.79 -0.51 2.05
CA ILE A 104 8.94 -1.66 2.33
C ILE A 104 9.87 -2.77 2.81
N ALA A 105 9.52 -3.43 3.92
CA ALA A 105 10.26 -4.60 4.39
C ALA A 105 10.13 -5.76 3.40
N GLY A 106 11.18 -6.56 3.24
CA GLY A 106 11.21 -7.61 2.22
C GLY A 106 10.12 -8.68 2.39
N ASP A 107 9.70 -8.94 3.62
CA ASP A 107 8.70 -9.91 4.04
C ASP A 107 7.33 -9.28 4.37
N ALA A 108 7.13 -8.00 4.03
CA ALA A 108 5.88 -7.28 4.35
C ALA A 108 4.63 -7.95 3.76
N PHE A 109 4.74 -8.59 2.60
CA PHE A 109 3.64 -9.24 1.89
C PHE A 109 3.44 -10.73 2.24
N ASP A 110 4.16 -11.25 3.23
CA ASP A 110 4.05 -12.66 3.62
C ASP A 110 2.61 -13.02 4.02
N GLY A 111 2.03 -13.96 3.26
CA GLY A 111 0.65 -14.41 3.45
C GLY A 111 -0.42 -13.36 3.10
N ALA A 112 -0.06 -12.22 2.52
CA ALA A 112 -1.00 -11.19 2.11
C ALA A 112 -1.80 -11.65 0.89
N SER A 113 -3.13 -11.55 0.99
CA SER A 113 -4.09 -11.82 -0.09
C SER A 113 -4.82 -10.53 -0.44
N ILE A 114 -4.22 -9.76 -1.36
CA ILE A 114 -4.72 -8.42 -1.74
C ILE A 114 -5.03 -8.40 -3.24
N SER A 115 -6.25 -8.07 -3.67
CA SER A 115 -6.53 -8.03 -5.12
C SER A 115 -5.95 -6.78 -5.80
N TYR A 116 -6.00 -5.63 -5.13
CA TYR A 116 -5.45 -4.37 -5.64
C TYR A 116 -4.76 -3.59 -4.52
N ILE A 117 -3.50 -3.19 -4.74
CA ILE A 117 -2.76 -2.31 -3.84
C ILE A 117 -2.32 -1.05 -4.58
N ASP A 118 -2.68 0.11 -4.02
CA ASP A 118 -2.23 1.40 -4.52
C ASP A 118 -1.08 1.96 -3.67
N LEU A 119 0.09 2.07 -4.27
CA LEU A 119 1.30 2.72 -3.75
C LEU A 119 1.71 3.90 -4.63
N SER A 120 0.79 4.43 -5.44
CA SER A 120 1.07 5.58 -6.29
C SER A 120 1.33 6.84 -5.47
N ASN A 121 2.10 7.76 -6.04
CA ASN A 121 2.48 9.03 -5.41
C ASN A 121 3.15 8.84 -4.04
N THR A 122 3.91 7.76 -3.87
CA THR A 122 4.78 7.51 -2.71
C THR A 122 6.22 7.93 -2.99
N GLY A 123 7.05 7.97 -1.94
CA GLY A 123 8.48 8.23 -2.00
C GLY A 123 9.33 7.02 -2.43
N LEU A 124 8.71 5.92 -2.84
CA LEU A 124 9.41 4.71 -3.27
C LEU A 124 10.24 4.96 -4.51
N THR A 125 11.49 4.52 -4.48
CA THR A 125 12.41 4.57 -5.63
C THR A 125 12.68 3.20 -6.23
N SER A 126 12.30 2.14 -5.51
CA SER A 126 12.40 0.73 -5.86
C SER A 126 11.43 -0.11 -5.01
N LEU A 127 11.28 -1.38 -5.36
CA LEU A 127 10.66 -2.39 -4.49
C LEU A 127 11.74 -3.38 -4.01
N PRO A 128 11.57 -4.02 -2.83
CA PRO A 128 12.42 -5.13 -2.42
C PRO A 128 12.28 -6.30 -3.41
N ASN A 129 13.41 -6.93 -3.79
CA ASN A 129 13.39 -8.08 -4.72
C ASN A 129 12.52 -9.23 -4.21
N SER A 130 12.39 -9.41 -2.90
CA SER A 130 11.51 -10.40 -2.29
C SER A 130 10.02 -10.21 -2.62
N THR A 131 9.62 -9.00 -3.05
CA THR A 131 8.27 -8.72 -3.56
C THR A 131 7.96 -9.53 -4.84
N GLU A 132 8.98 -9.94 -5.59
CA GLU A 132 8.85 -10.73 -6.82
C GLU A 132 8.08 -12.04 -6.60
N ALA A 133 8.40 -12.77 -5.52
CA ALA A 133 7.78 -14.06 -5.23
C ALA A 133 6.27 -13.90 -4.97
N TRP A 134 5.89 -12.84 -4.26
CA TRP A 134 4.49 -12.52 -4.00
C TRP A 134 3.76 -12.14 -5.29
N LEU A 135 4.34 -11.28 -6.14
CA LEU A 135 3.73 -10.87 -7.41
C LEU A 135 3.55 -12.02 -8.40
N LYS A 136 4.52 -12.95 -8.47
CA LYS A 136 4.42 -14.14 -9.32
C LYS A 136 3.39 -15.15 -8.80
N GLY A 137 3.22 -15.20 -7.48
CA GLY A 137 2.31 -16.14 -6.80
C GLY A 137 0.87 -15.65 -6.68
N SER A 138 0.56 -14.42 -7.08
CA SER A 138 -0.75 -13.81 -6.89
C SER A 138 -1.35 -13.27 -8.20
N THR A 139 -2.66 -13.00 -8.18
CA THR A 139 -3.36 -12.24 -9.23
C THR A 139 -3.46 -10.75 -8.87
N SER A 140 -2.68 -10.32 -7.87
CA SER A 140 -2.71 -8.96 -7.34
C SER A 140 -2.31 -7.96 -8.40
N THR A 141 -3.08 -6.87 -8.50
CA THR A 141 -2.65 -5.67 -9.22
C THR A 141 -1.96 -4.72 -8.25
N ILE A 142 -0.75 -4.29 -8.58
CA ILE A 142 0.01 -3.30 -7.81
C ILE A 142 0.17 -2.03 -8.64
N ASN A 143 -0.26 -0.90 -8.07
CA ASN A 143 -0.01 0.40 -8.65
C ASN A 143 1.14 1.07 -7.93
N VAL A 144 2.28 1.24 -8.62
CA VAL A 144 3.47 1.92 -8.08
C VAL A 144 3.78 3.18 -8.87
N HIS A 145 2.77 3.80 -9.47
CA HIS A 145 2.97 4.98 -10.29
C HIS A 145 3.42 6.19 -9.46
N ASN A 146 4.64 6.64 -9.69
CA ASN A 146 5.28 7.81 -9.08
C ASN A 146 6.50 8.20 -9.95
N SER A 147 7.10 9.36 -9.69
CA SER A 147 8.03 10.01 -10.63
C SER A 147 9.50 9.96 -10.24
N ASN A 148 9.90 9.16 -9.26
CA ASN A 148 11.27 9.19 -8.74
C ASN A 148 11.96 7.82 -8.67
N TRP A 149 11.64 6.91 -9.60
CA TRP A 149 12.27 5.58 -9.61
C TRP A 149 13.70 5.62 -10.11
N GLN A 150 14.55 4.76 -9.54
CA GLN A 150 15.98 4.70 -9.88
C GLN A 150 16.21 4.29 -11.34
N CYS A 151 15.40 3.37 -11.87
CA CYS A 151 15.50 2.86 -13.24
C CYS A 151 16.95 2.49 -13.65
N ASP A 152 17.61 1.74 -12.78
CA ASP A 152 18.99 1.27 -12.93
C ASP A 152 19.04 -0.27 -12.86
N CYS A 153 20.24 -0.83 -12.75
CA CYS A 153 20.44 -2.28 -12.71
C CYS A 153 19.84 -2.97 -11.46
N ASN A 154 19.48 -2.22 -10.42
CA ASN A 154 18.77 -2.78 -9.27
C ASN A 154 17.28 -3.05 -9.59
N THR A 155 16.76 -2.49 -10.68
CA THR A 155 15.36 -2.65 -11.12
C THR A 155 15.14 -3.74 -12.17
N VAL A 156 16.19 -4.48 -12.57
CA VAL A 156 16.13 -5.47 -13.67
C VAL A 156 15.06 -6.54 -13.43
N TRP A 157 14.93 -7.07 -12.21
CA TRP A 157 13.90 -8.07 -11.89
C TRP A 157 12.48 -7.51 -12.11
N LEU A 158 12.24 -6.25 -11.76
CA LEU A 158 10.94 -5.60 -11.92
C LEU A 158 10.66 -5.30 -13.40
N VAL A 159 11.69 -4.92 -14.15
CA VAL A 159 11.63 -4.80 -15.61
C VAL A 159 11.22 -6.13 -16.25
N GLU A 160 11.80 -7.25 -15.82
CA GLU A 160 11.45 -8.58 -16.33
C GLU A 160 10.01 -8.97 -15.98
N LEU A 161 9.52 -8.59 -14.79
CA LEU A 161 8.11 -8.73 -14.42
C LEU A 161 7.20 -7.87 -15.28
N LEU A 162 7.52 -6.58 -15.51
CA LEU A 162 6.71 -5.68 -16.33
C LEU A 162 6.55 -6.16 -17.78
N ILE A 163 7.56 -6.85 -18.32
CA ILE A 163 7.51 -7.44 -19.66
C ILE A 163 6.60 -8.68 -19.68
N SER A 164 6.58 -9.47 -18.60
CA SER A 164 5.91 -10.77 -18.54
C SER A 164 4.53 -10.75 -17.87
N HIS A 165 4.21 -9.71 -17.10
CA HIS A 165 3.00 -9.60 -16.28
C HIS A 165 2.35 -8.22 -16.45
N SER A 166 1.03 -8.21 -16.72
CA SER A 166 0.24 -6.98 -16.93
C SER A 166 -0.26 -6.31 -15.65
N ASN A 167 0.00 -6.88 -14.48
CA ASN A 167 -0.67 -6.52 -13.23
C ASN A 167 0.09 -5.46 -12.42
N ILE A 168 1.08 -4.80 -13.04
CA ILE A 168 1.90 -3.77 -12.41
C ILE A 168 1.67 -2.46 -13.17
N VAL A 169 1.07 -1.46 -12.53
CA VAL A 169 1.02 -0.11 -13.10
C VAL A 169 2.41 0.49 -12.94
N SER A 170 3.06 0.71 -14.08
CA SER A 170 4.50 1.02 -14.14
C SER A 170 4.84 2.38 -13.52
N PRO A 171 5.95 2.49 -12.78
CA PRO A 171 6.45 3.76 -12.29
C PRO A 171 7.09 4.60 -13.41
N THR A 172 7.31 5.88 -13.13
CA THR A 172 8.09 6.79 -13.97
C THR A 172 9.49 6.98 -13.38
N CYS A 173 10.49 6.90 -14.24
CA CYS A 173 11.89 7.08 -13.89
C CYS A 173 12.20 8.52 -13.46
N GLY A 174 12.96 8.63 -12.38
CA GLY A 174 13.32 9.90 -11.75
C GLY A 174 14.20 10.79 -12.60
N ALA A 175 14.19 12.09 -12.32
CA ALA A 175 14.99 13.09 -13.03
C ALA A 175 16.50 12.80 -12.97
N ASN A 176 16.96 12.12 -11.91
CA ASN A 176 18.37 11.73 -11.72
C ASN A 176 18.70 10.33 -12.29
N SER A 177 17.74 9.64 -12.90
CA SER A 177 17.96 8.34 -13.54
C SER A 177 18.57 8.50 -14.94
N GLN A 178 19.02 7.39 -15.53
CA GLN A 178 19.46 7.35 -16.93
C GLN A 178 18.29 7.53 -17.93
N TYR A 179 17.04 7.36 -17.49
CA TYR A 179 15.84 7.37 -18.35
C TYR A 179 14.80 8.39 -17.86
N PRO A 180 15.16 9.65 -17.61
CA PRO A 180 14.31 10.59 -16.86
C PRO A 180 12.97 10.82 -17.55
N GLY A 181 11.88 10.71 -16.79
CA GLY A 181 10.51 10.93 -17.27
C GLY A 181 9.92 9.79 -18.11
N GLN A 182 10.68 8.74 -18.39
CA GLN A 182 10.14 7.56 -19.07
C GLN A 182 9.41 6.65 -18.08
N LEU A 183 8.36 5.97 -18.53
CA LEU A 183 7.83 4.83 -17.79
C LEU A 183 8.88 3.73 -17.75
N LEU A 184 9.03 3.07 -16.59
CA LEU A 184 9.96 1.95 -16.44
C LEU A 184 9.65 0.83 -17.46
N SER A 185 8.37 0.62 -17.78
CA SER A 185 7.93 -0.32 -18.82
C SER A 185 8.41 0.07 -20.22
N SER A 186 8.55 1.37 -20.52
CA SER A 186 9.06 1.86 -21.80
C SER A 186 10.59 1.74 -21.89
N ALA A 187 11.29 1.99 -20.77
CA ALA A 187 12.75 1.85 -20.68
C ALA A 187 13.22 0.40 -20.44
N ALA A 188 12.28 -0.54 -20.23
CA ALA A 188 12.52 -1.92 -19.84
C ALA A 188 13.59 -2.64 -20.66
N ILE A 189 13.47 -2.62 -22.00
CA ILE A 189 14.42 -3.31 -22.89
C ILE A 189 15.82 -2.70 -22.77
N GLN A 190 15.91 -1.36 -22.72
CA GLN A 190 17.19 -0.64 -22.64
C GLN A 190 17.90 -0.93 -21.31
N ILE A 191 17.17 -0.87 -20.19
CA ILE A 191 17.70 -1.21 -18.86
C ILE A 191 18.21 -2.66 -18.85
N ARG A 192 17.41 -3.59 -19.37
CA ARG A 192 17.78 -5.01 -19.43
C ARG A 192 19.06 -5.24 -20.23
N ASP A 193 19.20 -4.59 -21.37
CA ASP A 193 20.33 -4.83 -22.28
C ASP A 193 21.62 -4.17 -21.73
N VAL A 194 21.53 -2.98 -21.12
CA VAL A 194 22.67 -2.30 -20.47
C VAL A 194 23.14 -3.02 -19.21
N CYS A 195 22.24 -3.63 -18.44
CA CYS A 195 22.61 -4.28 -17.18
C CYS A 195 23.02 -5.75 -17.33
N LYS A 196 22.92 -6.32 -18.55
CA LYS A 196 23.38 -7.68 -18.88
C LYS A 196 24.77 -7.72 -19.52
N SER A 197 25.34 -6.56 -19.87
CA SER A 197 26.72 -6.40 -20.37
C SER A 197 27.71 -6.15 -19.24
#